data_AF-A0A7C2KI57-F1
#
_entry.id   AF-A0A7C2KI57-F1
#
_cell.length_a   1.000
_cell.length_b   1.000
_cell.length_c   1.000
_cell.angle_alpha   90.00
_cell.angle_beta   90.00
_cell.angle_gamma   90.00
#
_symmetry.space_group_name_H-M   'P 1'
#
loop_
_entity.id
_entity.type
_entity.pdbx_description
1 polymer ?
#
loop_
_entity_poly.entity_id
_entity_poly.type
_entity_poly.pdbx_seq_one_letter_code
_entity_poly.pdbx_strand_id
1 'polypeptide(L)'
;MSEEAVTDQPAIENELLKNVFEQLTEEKWTRTTIDNYSKRNFILLDEIIKSAEKENIAEDLRLLCIDHLNQSPKSIIALYIAGIITYEQEIIDDSYILQIINLFKENKKWQVLEYLAEKVLTYGESKFALITLEESYSQTENTEELLKTWE
;
A
#
# COMPACT_ATOMS: atom_id res chain seq x y z
N MET A 1 -9.13 -43.08 17.23
CA MET A 1 -9.59 -42.41 16.01
C MET A 1 -9.59 -40.93 16.32
N SER A 2 -8.43 -40.30 16.19
CA SER A 2 -8.25 -38.87 16.35
C SER A 2 -8.20 -38.31 14.94
N GLU A 3 -9.29 -37.64 14.56
CA GLU A 3 -9.42 -36.90 13.32
C GLU A 3 -8.57 -35.64 13.49
N GLU A 4 -7.34 -35.67 12.97
CA GLU A 4 -6.54 -34.46 12.85
C GLU A 4 -7.25 -33.56 11.83
N ALA A 5 -7.70 -32.41 12.30
CA ALA A 5 -8.19 -31.35 11.46
C ALA A 5 -7.04 -30.90 10.54
N VAL A 6 -7.07 -31.37 9.30
CA VAL A 6 -6.24 -30.85 8.22
C VAL A 6 -6.64 -29.39 8.04
N THR A 7 -5.81 -28.51 8.58
CA THR A 7 -5.88 -27.08 8.32
C THR A 7 -5.34 -26.88 6.91
N ASP A 8 -6.27 -26.80 5.96
CA ASP A 8 -5.99 -26.62 4.54
C ASP A 8 -5.58 -25.15 4.26
N GLN A 9 -4.48 -24.72 4.86
CA GLN A 9 -3.79 -23.49 4.47
C GLN A 9 -2.81 -23.86 3.35
N PRO A 10 -2.88 -23.22 2.17
CA PRO A 10 -1.90 -23.45 1.13
C PRO A 10 -0.51 -23.20 1.72
N ALA A 11 0.38 -24.19 1.61
CA ALA A 11 1.76 -24.02 2.05
C ALA A 11 2.37 -22.91 1.20
N ILE A 12 2.51 -21.71 1.78
CA ILE A 12 3.26 -20.62 1.16
C ILE A 12 4.70 -21.14 1.07
N GLU A 13 5.18 -21.57 -0.09
CA GLU A 13 6.51 -22.18 -0.19
C GLU A 13 7.64 -21.13 -0.16
N ASN A 14 7.33 -19.91 -0.61
CA ASN A 14 8.29 -18.81 -0.71
C ASN A 14 8.47 -18.07 0.64
N GLU A 15 9.73 -17.81 1.02
CA GLU A 15 10.09 -17.16 2.29
C GLU A 15 9.62 -15.71 2.39
N LEU A 16 9.71 -14.95 1.29
CA LEU A 16 9.22 -13.56 1.23
C LEU A 16 7.71 -13.50 1.44
N LEU A 17 6.95 -14.38 0.79
CA LEU A 17 5.50 -14.46 0.98
C LEU A 17 5.12 -14.83 2.41
N LYS A 18 5.86 -15.74 3.07
CA LYS A 18 5.67 -16.05 4.50
C LYS A 18 5.90 -14.82 5.37
N ASN A 19 6.99 -14.10 5.13
CA ASN A 19 7.33 -12.91 5.89
C ASN A 19 6.25 -11.82 5.74
N VAL A 20 5.76 -11.59 4.52
CA VAL A 20 4.66 -10.65 4.30
C VAL A 20 3.39 -11.13 4.99
N PHE A 21 3.06 -12.41 4.91
CA PHE A 21 1.90 -12.97 5.60
C PHE A 21 1.98 -12.75 7.12
N GLU A 22 3.14 -12.97 7.73
CA GLU A 22 3.36 -12.67 9.15
C GLU A 22 3.11 -11.17 9.45
N GLN A 23 3.70 -10.25 8.66
CA GLN A 23 3.47 -8.82 8.81
C GLN A 23 1.98 -8.43 8.69
N LEU A 24 1.26 -9.05 7.75
CA LEU A 24 -0.19 -8.84 7.58
C LEU A 24 -0.99 -9.31 8.79
N THR A 25 -0.64 -10.46 9.36
CA THR A 25 -1.33 -10.99 10.54
C THR A 25 -1.03 -10.19 11.82
N GLU A 26 0.16 -9.59 11.91
CA GLU A 26 0.54 -8.72 13.02
C GLU A 26 -0.05 -7.31 12.90
N GLU A 27 -0.33 -6.84 11.68
CA GLU A 27 -0.94 -5.55 11.44
C GLU A 27 -2.38 -5.50 11.97
N LYS A 28 -2.55 -4.82 13.10
CA LYS A 28 -3.88 -4.49 13.64
C LYS A 28 -4.21 -3.05 13.30
N TRP A 29 -5.19 -2.84 12.42
CA TRP A 29 -5.71 -1.51 12.16
C TRP A 29 -6.30 -0.90 13.44
N THR A 30 -5.67 0.17 13.91
CA THR A 30 -6.16 1.02 15.01
C THR A 30 -5.85 2.47 14.70
N ARG A 31 -6.50 3.40 15.40
CA ARG A 31 -6.19 4.83 15.28
C ARG A 31 -4.73 5.14 15.60
N THR A 32 -4.11 4.41 16.54
CA THR A 32 -2.68 4.54 16.84
C THR A 32 -1.79 3.96 15.73
N THR A 33 -2.26 2.94 15.02
CA THR A 33 -1.48 2.27 13.97
C THR A 33 -1.20 3.23 12.82
N ILE A 34 -2.24 3.91 12.30
CA ILE A 34 -2.05 4.90 11.22
C ILE A 34 -1.18 6.08 11.68
N ASP A 35 -1.21 6.40 12.97
CA ASP A 35 -0.39 7.48 13.52
C ASP A 35 1.12 7.20 13.46
N ASN A 36 1.51 5.93 13.44
CA ASN A 36 2.91 5.51 13.41
C ASN A 36 3.47 5.34 11.99
N TYR A 37 2.64 5.41 10.95
CA TYR A 37 3.11 5.30 9.58
C TYR A 37 3.82 6.58 9.12
N SER A 38 4.94 6.37 8.44
CA SER A 38 5.79 7.40 7.85
C SER A 38 6.17 7.00 6.43
N LYS A 39 6.76 7.93 5.66
CA LYS A 39 7.35 7.65 4.34
C LYS A 39 8.29 6.44 4.36
N ARG A 40 9.06 6.25 5.44
CA ARG A 40 10.01 5.13 5.57
C ARG A 40 9.32 3.78 5.51
N ASN A 41 8.11 3.64 6.05
CA ASN A 41 7.37 2.38 5.99
C ASN A 41 7.11 1.97 4.54
N PHE A 42 6.68 2.90 3.69
CA PHE A 42 6.39 2.62 2.28
C PHE A 42 7.65 2.34 1.46
N ILE A 43 8.77 2.97 1.78
CA ILE A 43 10.07 2.64 1.15
C ILE A 43 10.44 1.17 1.42
N LEU A 44 10.20 0.68 2.65
CA LEU A 44 10.43 -0.74 2.97
C LEU A 44 9.47 -1.66 2.22
N LEU A 45 8.20 -1.25 2.04
CA LEU A 45 7.25 -2.02 1.24
C LEU A 45 7.65 -2.04 -0.25
N ASP A 46 8.20 -0.95 -0.79
CA ASP A 46 8.77 -0.91 -2.14
C ASP A 46 9.95 -1.89 -2.30
N GLU A 47 10.77 -2.08 -1.26
CA GLU A 47 11.85 -3.07 -1.27
C GLU A 47 11.32 -4.51 -1.31
N ILE A 48 10.21 -4.78 -0.62
CA ILE A 48 9.51 -6.07 -0.67
C ILE A 48 8.96 -6.33 -2.08
N ILE A 49 8.27 -5.35 -2.67
CA ILE A 49 7.72 -5.45 -4.04
C ILE A 49 8.84 -5.75 -5.04
N LYS A 50 9.93 -4.98 -5.02
CA LYS A 50 11.11 -5.21 -5.89
C LYS A 50 11.75 -6.59 -5.70
N SER A 51 11.69 -7.13 -4.50
CA SER A 51 12.21 -8.48 -4.22
C SER A 51 11.29 -9.54 -4.81
N ALA A 52 9.98 -9.35 -4.68
CA ALA A 52 8.98 -10.22 -5.29
C ALA A 52 9.03 -10.21 -6.83
N GLU A 53 9.28 -9.06 -7.45
CA GLU A 53 9.51 -8.95 -8.89
C GLU A 53 10.75 -9.75 -9.33
N LYS A 54 11.88 -9.64 -8.60
CA LYS A 54 13.11 -10.38 -8.90
C LYS A 54 12.94 -11.89 -8.77
N GLU A 55 12.13 -12.31 -7.81
CA GLU A 55 11.78 -13.71 -7.57
C GLU A 55 10.64 -14.21 -8.48
N ASN A 56 10.05 -13.32 -9.30
CA ASN A 56 8.93 -13.60 -10.20
C ASN A 56 7.67 -14.13 -9.48
N ILE A 57 7.40 -13.58 -8.29
CA ILE A 57 6.27 -13.91 -7.41
C ILE A 57 5.39 -12.69 -7.10
N ALA A 58 5.52 -11.61 -7.87
CA ALA A 58 4.75 -10.38 -7.67
C ALA A 58 3.23 -10.63 -7.74
N GLU A 59 2.79 -11.50 -8.66
CA GLU A 59 1.37 -11.90 -8.77
C GLU A 59 0.87 -12.59 -7.48
N ASP A 60 1.64 -13.58 -7.00
CA ASP A 60 1.30 -14.33 -5.79
C ASP A 60 1.25 -13.40 -4.56
N LEU A 61 2.19 -12.45 -4.48
CA LEU A 61 2.22 -11.43 -3.44
C LEU A 61 0.99 -10.52 -3.52
N ARG A 62 0.59 -10.09 -4.73
CA ARG A 62 -0.61 -9.29 -4.94
C ARG A 62 -1.85 -10.03 -4.46
N LEU A 63 -2.02 -11.28 -4.89
CA LEU A 63 -3.16 -12.13 -4.52
C LEU A 63 -3.22 -12.38 -3.01
N LEU A 64 -2.08 -12.64 -2.37
CA LEU A 64 -1.98 -12.77 -0.91
C LEU A 64 -2.51 -11.52 -0.18
N CYS A 65 -2.13 -10.33 -0.65
CA CYS A 65 -2.60 -9.07 -0.09
C CYS A 65 -4.11 -8.87 -0.35
N ILE A 66 -4.59 -9.16 -1.55
CA ILE A 66 -6.02 -9.06 -1.89
C ILE A 66 -6.87 -10.00 -1.03
N ASP A 67 -6.43 -11.23 -0.83
CA ASP A 67 -7.11 -12.20 0.02
C ASP A 67 -7.17 -11.73 1.48
N HIS A 68 -6.09 -11.13 1.98
CA HIS A 68 -6.06 -10.54 3.31
C HIS A 68 -7.04 -9.36 3.46
N LEU A 69 -7.19 -8.53 2.43
CA LEU A 69 -8.12 -7.39 2.44
C LEU A 69 -9.58 -7.80 2.60
N ASN A 70 -9.95 -9.03 2.25
CA ASN A 70 -11.31 -9.54 2.50
C ASN A 70 -11.65 -9.61 4.00
N GLN A 71 -10.65 -9.82 4.87
CA GLN A 71 -10.82 -9.90 6.32
C GLN A 71 -10.39 -8.62 7.03
N SER A 72 -9.41 -7.91 6.47
CA SER A 72 -8.85 -6.67 7.01
C SER A 72 -8.82 -5.57 5.94
N PRO A 73 -9.98 -4.96 5.57
CA PRO A 73 -10.06 -4.00 4.45
C PRO A 73 -9.25 -2.70 4.65
N LYS A 74 -8.73 -2.46 5.86
CA LYS A 74 -7.94 -1.29 6.22
C LYS A 74 -6.46 -1.61 6.49
N SER A 75 -6.00 -2.80 6.11
CA SER A 75 -4.57 -3.15 6.18
C SER A 75 -3.78 -2.21 5.26
N ILE A 76 -2.90 -1.39 5.84
CA ILE A 76 -2.10 -0.42 5.09
C ILE A 76 -1.07 -1.16 4.24
N ILE A 77 -0.49 -2.23 4.78
CA ILE A 77 0.48 -3.09 4.07
C ILE A 77 -0.17 -3.71 2.84
N ALA A 78 -1.32 -4.36 3.01
CA ALA A 78 -2.00 -5.04 1.91
C ALA A 78 -2.51 -4.07 0.84
N LEU A 79 -3.12 -2.94 1.24
CA LEU A 79 -3.58 -1.92 0.29
C LEU A 79 -2.42 -1.37 -0.55
N TYR A 80 -1.29 -1.08 0.09
CA TYR A 80 -0.14 -0.53 -0.61
C TYR A 80 0.48 -1.54 -1.58
N ILE A 81 0.79 -2.75 -1.10
CA ILE A 81 1.42 -3.78 -1.94
C ILE A 81 0.51 -4.16 -3.10
N ALA A 82 -0.78 -4.43 -2.84
CA ALA A 82 -1.72 -4.77 -3.90
C ALA A 82 -1.83 -3.64 -4.92
N GLY A 83 -1.94 -2.39 -4.45
CA GLY A 83 -2.06 -1.22 -5.30
C GLY A 83 -0.85 -0.95 -6.20
N ILE A 84 0.37 -1.03 -5.65
CA ILE A 84 1.58 -0.78 -6.44
C ILE A 84 1.80 -1.88 -7.48
N ILE A 85 1.65 -3.16 -7.11
CA ILE A 85 1.81 -4.26 -8.07
C ILE A 85 0.75 -4.19 -9.18
N THR A 86 -0.48 -3.77 -8.85
CA THR A 86 -1.55 -3.54 -9.84
C THR A 86 -1.13 -2.49 -10.87
N TYR A 87 -0.50 -1.40 -10.45
CA TYR A 87 0.06 -0.40 -11.37
C TYR A 87 1.24 -0.94 -12.18
N GLU A 88 2.18 -1.66 -11.56
CA GLU A 88 3.35 -2.24 -12.25
C GLU A 88 2.94 -3.24 -13.34
N GLN A 89 1.80 -3.89 -13.18
CA GLN A 89 1.23 -4.82 -14.16
C GLN A 89 0.26 -4.16 -15.14
N GLU A 90 0.15 -2.83 -15.13
CA GLU A 90 -0.74 -2.05 -16.00
C GLU A 90 -2.23 -2.45 -15.90
N ILE A 91 -2.64 -2.96 -14.75
CA ILE A 91 -4.03 -3.33 -14.48
C ILE A 91 -4.82 -2.05 -14.17
N ILE A 92 -5.96 -1.88 -14.85
CA ILE A 92 -6.83 -0.70 -14.70
C ILE A 92 -7.72 -0.88 -13.46
N ASP A 93 -7.11 -0.85 -12.29
CA ASP A 93 -7.78 -0.82 -10.99
C ASP A 93 -6.98 0.06 -10.02
N ASP A 94 -7.53 1.21 -9.66
CA ASP A 94 -6.93 2.15 -8.71
C ASP A 94 -7.52 2.02 -7.30
N SER A 95 -8.45 1.09 -7.08
CA SER A 95 -9.28 1.04 -5.88
C SER A 95 -8.49 0.89 -4.59
N TYR A 96 -7.40 0.11 -4.57
CA TYR A 96 -6.54 -0.07 -3.40
C TYR A 96 -5.80 1.21 -3.03
N ILE A 97 -5.31 1.93 -4.05
CA ILE A 97 -4.56 3.17 -3.87
C ILE A 97 -5.49 4.33 -3.47
N LEU A 98 -6.69 4.40 -4.05
CA LEU A 98 -7.70 5.35 -3.61
C LEU A 98 -8.06 5.12 -2.14
N GLN A 99 -8.21 3.86 -1.72
CA GLN A 99 -8.53 3.52 -0.34
C GLN A 99 -7.43 3.95 0.64
N ILE A 100 -6.17 3.62 0.37
CA ILE A 100 -5.06 3.98 1.27
C ILE A 100 -4.88 5.51 1.35
N ILE A 101 -4.99 6.23 0.22
CA ILE A 101 -4.94 7.69 0.21
C ILE A 101 -6.07 8.26 1.07
N ASN A 102 -7.30 7.77 0.93
CA ASN A 102 -8.42 8.23 1.74
C ASN A 102 -8.20 7.97 3.24
N LEU A 103 -7.64 6.83 3.63
CA LEU A 103 -7.30 6.54 5.03
C LEU A 103 -6.32 7.58 5.61
N PHE A 104 -5.26 7.92 4.88
CA PHE A 104 -4.28 8.91 5.34
C PHE A 104 -4.84 10.35 5.30
N LYS A 105 -5.76 10.64 4.38
CA LYS A 105 -6.47 11.93 4.28
C LYS A 105 -7.37 12.16 5.49
N GLU A 106 -8.17 11.17 5.85
CA GLU A 106 -9.03 11.23 7.05
C GLU A 106 -8.22 11.45 8.34
N ASN A 107 -6.98 10.96 8.38
CA ASN A 107 -6.09 11.07 9.53
C ASN A 107 -5.08 12.23 9.41
N LYS A 108 -5.24 13.11 8.41
CA LYS A 108 -4.42 14.31 8.20
C LYS A 108 -2.92 14.03 8.15
N LYS A 109 -2.52 12.90 7.56
CA LYS A 109 -1.12 12.48 7.41
C LYS A 109 -0.54 13.02 6.11
N TRP A 110 -0.44 14.35 6.02
CA TRP A 110 -0.08 15.07 4.79
C TRP A 110 1.25 14.64 4.17
N GLN A 111 2.29 14.41 4.98
CA GLN A 111 3.58 13.93 4.46
C GLN A 111 3.52 12.54 3.83
N VAL A 112 2.62 11.67 4.31
CA VAL A 112 2.40 10.35 3.71
C VAL A 112 1.57 10.49 2.43
N LEU A 113 0.56 11.34 2.44
CA LEU A 113 -0.27 11.62 1.27
C LEU A 113 0.54 12.18 0.11
N GLU A 114 1.44 13.12 0.39
CA GLU A 114 2.40 13.66 -0.56
C GLU A 114 3.19 12.53 -1.22
N TYR A 115 3.83 11.68 -0.41
CA TYR A 115 4.59 10.53 -0.92
C TYR A 115 3.74 9.58 -1.76
N LEU A 116 2.54 9.24 -1.30
CA LEU A 116 1.64 8.34 -2.03
C LEU A 116 1.21 8.94 -3.36
N ALA A 117 0.85 10.23 -3.38
CA ALA A 117 0.45 10.92 -4.61
C ALA A 117 1.62 11.00 -5.61
N GLU A 118 2.83 11.37 -5.16
CA GLU A 118 4.03 11.34 -6.00
C GLU A 118 4.28 9.96 -6.59
N LYS A 119 4.14 8.91 -5.76
CA LYS A 119 4.30 7.52 -6.20
C LYS A 119 3.31 7.14 -7.29
N VAL A 120 2.02 7.48 -7.15
CA VAL A 120 1.01 7.23 -8.19
C VAL A 120 1.37 7.92 -9.50
N LEU A 121 1.84 9.16 -9.44
CA LEU A 121 2.22 9.92 -10.63
C LEU A 121 3.43 9.33 -11.38
N THR A 122 4.20 8.44 -10.76
CA THR A 122 5.27 7.71 -11.47
C THR A 122 4.73 6.65 -12.45
N TYR A 123 3.49 6.21 -12.29
CA TYR A 123 2.85 5.20 -13.17
C TYR A 123 1.95 5.82 -14.23
N GLY A 124 1.62 7.10 -14.12
CA GLY A 124 0.83 7.82 -15.11
C GLY A 124 0.13 9.06 -14.56
N GLU A 125 -0.55 9.78 -15.45
CA GLU A 125 -1.34 10.93 -15.05
C GLU A 125 -2.55 10.50 -14.22
N SER A 126 -2.68 11.10 -13.03
CA SER A 126 -3.83 10.88 -12.16
C SER A 126 -4.32 12.19 -11.58
N LYS A 127 -5.51 12.62 -12.03
CA LYS A 127 -6.17 13.82 -11.49
C LYS A 127 -6.37 13.72 -9.97
N PHE A 128 -6.68 12.52 -9.48
CA PHE A 128 -6.85 12.28 -8.05
C PHE A 128 -5.54 12.47 -7.28
N ALA A 129 -4.43 11.96 -7.81
CA ALA A 129 -3.11 12.15 -7.19
C ALA A 129 -2.72 13.64 -7.19
N LEU A 130 -2.93 14.36 -8.30
CA LEU A 130 -2.64 15.81 -8.38
C LEU A 130 -3.43 16.62 -7.34
N ILE A 131 -4.73 16.36 -7.19
CA ILE A 131 -5.57 17.03 -6.17
C ILE A 131 -5.06 16.69 -4.76
N THR A 132 -4.71 15.42 -4.51
CA THR A 132 -4.18 14.99 -3.21
C THR A 132 -2.85 15.69 -2.90
N LEU A 133 -2.00 15.89 -3.91
CA LEU A 133 -0.72 16.57 -3.80
C LEU A 133 -0.91 18.07 -3.48
N GLU A 134 -1.79 18.74 -4.22
CA GLU A 134 -2.18 20.14 -3.97
C GLU A 134 -2.69 20.33 -2.53
N GLU A 135 -3.62 19.46 -2.09
CA GLU A 135 -4.12 19.48 -0.73
C GLU A 135 -3.00 19.27 0.29
N SER A 136 -2.09 18.33 0.05
CA SER A 136 -0.97 18.05 0.95
C SER A 136 -0.02 19.24 1.08
N TYR A 137 0.38 19.86 -0.04
CA TYR A 137 1.24 21.05 -0.04
C TYR A 137 0.59 22.26 0.64
N SER A 138 -0.74 22.43 0.49
CA SER A 138 -1.46 23.51 1.17
C SER A 138 -1.41 23.40 2.70
N GLN A 139 -1.30 22.17 3.24
CA GLN A 139 -1.36 21.90 4.68
C GLN A 139 0.01 21.79 5.35
N THR A 140 1.09 21.57 4.58
CA THR A 140 2.46 21.45 5.12
C THR A 140 3.24 22.76 5.13
N GLU A 141 2.58 23.90 4.84
CA GLU A 141 3.20 25.23 4.68
C GLU A 141 4.35 25.26 3.65
N ASN A 142 4.35 24.32 2.71
CA ASN A 142 5.38 24.19 1.68
C ASN A 142 5.04 25.07 0.47
N THR A 143 4.99 26.39 0.68
CA THR A 143 4.48 27.39 -0.28
C THR A 143 5.27 27.41 -1.60
N GLU A 144 6.52 26.93 -1.61
CA GLU A 144 7.39 26.85 -2.79
C GLU A 144 6.99 25.72 -3.76
N GLU A 145 6.50 24.58 -3.25
CA GLU A 145 6.06 23.45 -4.10
C GLU A 145 4.63 23.66 -4.63
N LEU A 146 3.78 24.38 -3.91
CA LEU A 146 2.44 24.77 -4.39
C LEU A 146 2.49 25.61 -5.68
N LEU A 147 3.57 26.38 -5.91
CA LEU A 147 3.72 27.16 -7.14
C LEU A 147 4.11 26.30 -8.35
N LYS A 148 4.79 25.16 -8.15
CA LYS A 148 5.25 24.28 -9.23
C LYS A 148 4.16 23.34 -9.76
N THR A 149 3.14 23.02 -8.96
CA THR A 149 2.02 22.16 -9.41
C THR A 149 1.06 22.84 -10.39
N TRP A 150 1.22 24.15 -10.62
CA TRP A 150 0.36 24.96 -11.49
C TRP A 150 1.01 25.35 -12.83
N GLU A 151 2.25 24.90 -13.09
CA GLU A 151 2.99 25.09 -14.36
C GLU A 151 3.08 23.78 -15.15
#